data_AF-A0A7W7U946-F1
#
_entry.id   AF-A0A7W7U946-F1
#
_cell.length_a   1.000
_cell.length_b   1.000
_cell.length_c   1.000
_cell.angle_alpha   90.00
_cell.angle_beta   90.00
_cell.angle_gamma   90.00
#
_symmetry.space_group_name_H-M   'P 1'
#
loop_
_entity.id
_entity.type
_entity.pdbx_description
1 polymer ?
#
loop_
_entity_poly.entity_id
_entity_poly.type
_entity_poly.pdbx_seq_one_letter_code
_entity_poly.pdbx_strand_id
1 'polypeptide(L)'
;MSGVVVHLPRGSGGADGGEPGGDAVTLRLGPGQVARFGRGSATTPVELRLADAAISRLAGEIRATDDHWQLTNHSTTHSYLVENPEGAGEYLRVSPRRVGAPVPFEFSRVVLPTRGELAVSFQVFAPDHVYLDPDAMGAPWGSRTVTAYSLDESATYFLVLVALCEPRLRDQSRVAVPTTPQIVERLRGHVTGGTLTARAISSHIDYLAEEKLRIGVLDALEPGKGDRRNGKREEIVGLALRFGLVREEHLGLLPSLAGGGGRERQRPR
;
A
#
# COMPACT_ATOMS: atom_id res chain seq x y z
N MET A 1 9.29 -14.78 15.95
CA MET A 1 8.26 -15.74 16.41
C MET A 1 7.66 -16.35 15.16
N SER A 2 7.73 -17.67 14.96
CA SER A 2 7.06 -18.30 13.80
C SER A 2 5.59 -18.53 14.14
N GLY A 3 4.71 -17.75 13.53
CA GLY A 3 3.27 -17.91 13.67
C GLY A 3 2.50 -16.67 13.24
N VAL A 4 1.25 -16.89 12.88
CA VAL A 4 0.30 -15.87 12.46
C VAL A 4 -0.65 -15.56 13.61
N VAL A 5 -0.88 -14.28 13.89
CA VAL A 5 -1.91 -13.84 14.83
C VAL A 5 -3.08 -13.29 14.04
N VAL A 6 -4.28 -13.83 14.28
CA VAL A 6 -5.52 -13.32 13.69
C VAL A 6 -6.31 -12.60 14.77
N HIS A 7 -6.69 -11.35 14.49
CA HIS A 7 -7.46 -10.51 15.41
C HIS A 7 -8.76 -10.07 14.77
N LEU A 8 -9.88 -10.40 15.41
CA LEU A 8 -11.21 -9.89 15.07
C LEU A 8 -11.58 -8.80 16.07
N PRO A 9 -11.67 -7.52 15.66
CA PRO A 9 -12.03 -6.46 16.57
C PRO A 9 -13.51 -6.54 17.01
N ARG A 10 -13.79 -6.00 18.21
CA ARG A 10 -15.17 -5.90 18.73
C ARG A 10 -16.05 -5.12 17.75
N GLY A 11 -17.28 -5.58 17.54
CA GLY A 11 -18.27 -4.89 16.70
C GLY A 11 -18.16 -5.14 15.20
N SER A 12 -17.22 -5.96 14.72
CA SER A 12 -17.17 -6.40 13.31
C SER A 12 -18.25 -7.43 12.95
N GLY A 13 -19.07 -7.85 13.92
CA GLY A 13 -20.30 -8.61 13.68
C GLY A 13 -21.47 -7.65 13.51
N GLY A 14 -21.70 -7.18 12.27
CA GLY A 14 -22.86 -6.34 11.96
C GLY A 14 -24.17 -7.06 12.31
N ALA A 15 -24.82 -6.61 13.37
CA ALA A 15 -26.22 -6.91 13.64
C ALA A 15 -26.99 -5.59 13.56
N ASP A 16 -27.85 -5.46 12.55
CA ASP A 16 -28.92 -4.47 12.57
C ASP A 16 -29.99 -5.02 13.53
N GLY A 17 -30.03 -4.47 14.75
CA GLY A 17 -30.94 -4.90 15.81
C GLY A 17 -30.25 -5.46 17.07
N GLY A 18 -29.77 -4.56 17.93
CA GLY A 18 -30.06 -4.64 19.37
C GLY A 18 -29.36 -5.65 20.28
N GLU A 19 -28.36 -6.43 19.84
CA GLU A 19 -27.53 -7.24 20.75
C GLU A 19 -26.04 -6.84 20.66
N PRO A 20 -25.31 -6.77 21.80
CA PRO A 20 -23.94 -6.28 21.82
C PRO A 20 -23.05 -7.14 20.94
N GLY A 21 -22.40 -6.49 19.97
CA GLY A 21 -21.49 -7.13 19.02
C GLY A 21 -20.44 -7.98 19.74
N GLY A 22 -20.19 -9.18 19.20
CA GLY A 22 -19.35 -10.19 19.83
C GLY A 22 -17.98 -9.67 20.30
N ASP A 23 -17.46 -10.31 21.36
CA ASP A 23 -16.16 -9.99 21.95
C ASP A 23 -15.02 -10.08 20.94
N ALA A 24 -13.95 -9.31 21.18
CA ALA A 24 -12.75 -9.41 20.36
C ALA A 24 -12.18 -10.82 20.47
N VAL A 25 -11.84 -11.41 19.32
CA VAL A 25 -11.25 -12.74 19.25
C VAL A 25 -9.81 -12.60 18.77
N THR A 26 -8.87 -13.24 19.46
CA THR A 26 -7.48 -13.33 19.02
C THR A 26 -7.06 -14.79 18.95
N LEU A 27 -6.62 -15.23 17.77
CA LEU A 27 -6.14 -16.59 17.51
C LEU A 27 -4.65 -16.54 17.19
N ARG A 28 -3.89 -17.51 17.70
CA ARG A 28 -2.48 -17.70 17.36
C ARG A 28 -2.35 -19.01 16.61
N LEU A 29 -1.79 -18.96 15.40
CA LEU A 29 -1.60 -20.09 14.51
C LEU A 29 -0.11 -20.31 14.28
N GLY A 30 0.40 -21.47 14.66
CA GLY A 30 1.73 -21.93 14.26
C GLY A 30 1.73 -22.47 12.83
N PRO A 31 2.91 -22.71 12.23
CA PRO A 31 3.03 -23.27 10.88
C PRO A 31 2.20 -24.55 10.70
N GLY A 32 1.50 -24.64 9.57
CA GLY A 32 0.59 -25.74 9.23
C GLY A 32 -0.79 -25.69 9.91
N GLN A 33 -0.99 -24.81 10.91
CA GLN A 33 -2.29 -24.65 11.54
C GLN A 33 -3.24 -23.84 10.65
N VAL A 34 -4.53 -24.15 10.79
CA VAL A 34 -5.61 -23.58 9.99
C VAL A 34 -6.68 -23.00 10.92
N ALA A 35 -7.20 -21.83 10.57
CA ALA A 35 -8.43 -21.28 11.16
C ALA A 35 -9.46 -21.06 10.06
N ARG A 36 -10.69 -21.51 10.30
CA ARG A 36 -11.85 -21.28 9.44
C ARG A 36 -12.58 -20.04 9.90
N PHE A 37 -13.14 -19.32 8.93
CA PHE A 37 -13.97 -18.16 9.21
C PHE A 37 -15.30 -18.24 8.46
N GLY A 38 -16.32 -17.62 9.04
CA GLY A 38 -17.66 -17.53 8.47
C GLY A 38 -18.72 -17.37 9.55
N ARG A 39 -20.00 -17.51 9.16
CA ARG A 39 -21.11 -17.46 10.12
C ARG A 39 -21.13 -18.61 11.12
N GLY A 40 -20.60 -19.75 10.72
CA GLY A 40 -20.64 -21.00 11.47
C GLY A 40 -22.05 -21.59 11.62
N SER A 41 -22.07 -22.83 12.12
CA SER A 41 -23.24 -23.53 12.66
C SER A 41 -22.76 -24.70 13.52
N ALA A 42 -23.68 -25.36 14.24
CA ALA A 42 -23.35 -26.59 14.97
C ALA A 42 -22.76 -27.68 14.05
N THR A 43 -23.22 -27.74 12.80
CA THR A 43 -22.74 -28.67 11.77
C THR A 43 -21.52 -28.16 10.99
N THR A 44 -21.13 -26.90 11.17
CA THR A 44 -20.02 -26.26 10.45
C THR A 44 -19.35 -25.29 11.42
N PRO A 45 -18.61 -25.80 12.41
CA PRO A 45 -17.90 -24.95 13.36
C PRO A 45 -16.81 -24.16 12.64
N VAL A 46 -16.60 -22.93 13.10
CA VAL A 46 -15.55 -22.02 12.64
C VAL A 46 -14.92 -21.34 13.84
N GLU A 47 -13.60 -21.15 13.79
CA GLU A 47 -12.84 -20.50 14.85
C GLU A 47 -13.06 -18.98 14.85
N LEU A 48 -13.27 -18.38 13.67
CA LEU A 48 -13.55 -16.96 13.49
C LEU A 48 -14.99 -16.74 13.04
N ARG A 49 -15.85 -16.40 14.00
CA ARG A 49 -17.28 -16.22 13.75
C ARG A 49 -17.60 -14.79 13.29
N LEU A 50 -18.17 -14.67 12.10
CA LEU A 50 -18.60 -13.42 11.49
C LEU A 50 -20.13 -13.44 11.36
N ALA A 51 -20.85 -12.57 12.07
CA ALA A 51 -22.31 -12.69 12.22
C ALA A 51 -23.13 -12.29 10.98
N ASP A 52 -22.55 -11.55 10.04
CA ASP A 52 -23.26 -10.94 8.91
C ASP A 52 -23.93 -11.98 8.00
N ALA A 53 -25.22 -11.79 7.70
CA ALA A 53 -26.05 -12.70 6.93
C ALA A 53 -25.56 -12.93 5.48
N ALA A 54 -24.82 -11.98 4.91
CA ALA A 54 -24.20 -12.10 3.59
C ALA A 54 -23.00 -13.05 3.57
N ILE A 55 -22.44 -13.38 4.74
CA ILE A 55 -21.29 -14.27 4.87
C ILE A 55 -21.76 -15.73 4.94
N SER A 56 -21.09 -16.61 4.18
CA SER A 56 -21.38 -18.04 4.21
C SER A 56 -21.06 -18.66 5.57
N ARG A 57 -21.72 -19.78 5.91
CA ARG A 57 -21.43 -20.50 7.17
C ARG A 57 -19.96 -20.92 7.25
N LEU A 58 -19.42 -21.38 6.13
CA LEU A 58 -18.00 -21.55 5.89
C LEU A 58 -17.59 -20.62 4.75
N ALA A 59 -17.01 -19.48 5.09
CA ALA A 59 -16.64 -18.44 4.14
C ALA A 59 -15.21 -18.64 3.60
N GLY A 60 -14.30 -19.14 4.43
CA GLY A 60 -12.96 -19.46 3.99
C GLY A 60 -12.07 -19.98 5.11
N GLU A 61 -10.79 -20.08 4.80
CA GLU A 61 -9.76 -20.60 5.71
C GLU A 61 -8.48 -19.77 5.61
N ILE A 62 -7.84 -19.59 6.76
CA ILE A 62 -6.51 -19.00 6.92
C ILE A 62 -5.57 -20.15 7.28
N ARG A 63 -4.44 -20.25 6.59
CA ARG A 63 -3.38 -21.20 6.91
C ARG A 63 -2.08 -20.46 7.18
N ALA A 64 -1.47 -20.72 8.33
CA ALA A 64 -0.12 -20.25 8.61
C ALA A 64 0.90 -21.19 7.95
N THR A 65 1.91 -20.62 7.29
CA THR A 65 3.10 -21.36 6.82
C THR A 65 4.32 -20.90 7.62
N ASP A 66 5.52 -21.33 7.23
CA ASP A 66 6.75 -20.97 7.94
C ASP A 66 7.14 -19.49 7.73
N ASP A 67 6.93 -18.97 6.52
CA ASP A 67 7.41 -17.68 6.02
C ASP A 67 6.30 -16.75 5.50
N HIS A 68 5.07 -17.23 5.38
CA HIS A 68 3.91 -16.44 4.94
C HIS A 68 2.61 -17.01 5.51
N TRP A 69 1.48 -16.55 4.99
CA TRP A 69 0.19 -17.15 5.27
C TRP A 69 -0.67 -17.19 4.02
N GLN A 70 -1.68 -18.05 4.02
CA GLN A 70 -2.51 -18.31 2.87
C GLN A 70 -3.98 -18.09 3.19
N LEU A 71 -4.71 -17.53 2.22
CA LEU A 71 -6.15 -17.34 2.28
C LEU A 71 -6.85 -18.24 1.25
N THR A 72 -7.78 -19.06 1.73
CA THR A 72 -8.71 -19.81 0.88
C THR A 72 -10.08 -19.14 0.91
N ASN A 73 -10.60 -18.81 -0.28
CA ASN A 73 -11.94 -18.26 -0.45
C ASN A 73 -12.91 -19.38 -0.85
N HIS A 74 -13.84 -19.74 0.05
CA HIS A 74 -14.87 -20.74 -0.23
C HIS A 74 -16.12 -20.17 -0.90
N SER A 75 -16.24 -18.84 -1.00
CA SER A 75 -17.33 -18.19 -1.72
C SER A 75 -17.38 -18.66 -3.17
N THR A 76 -18.60 -18.84 -3.67
CA THR A 76 -18.88 -19.15 -5.08
C THR A 76 -19.15 -17.89 -5.89
N THR A 77 -19.35 -16.74 -5.24
CA THR A 77 -19.92 -15.54 -5.88
C THR A 77 -19.05 -14.30 -5.77
N HIS A 78 -18.31 -14.14 -4.68
CA HIS A 78 -17.58 -12.89 -4.41
C HIS A 78 -16.10 -13.11 -4.09
N SER A 79 -15.28 -12.17 -4.56
CA SER A 79 -13.86 -12.10 -4.17
C SER A 79 -13.74 -11.53 -2.76
N TYR A 80 -12.66 -11.89 -2.08
CA TYR A 80 -12.22 -11.22 -0.86
C TYR A 80 -11.07 -10.27 -1.18
N LEU A 81 -10.90 -9.24 -0.35
CA LEU A 81 -9.76 -8.34 -0.43
C LEU A 81 -8.85 -8.58 0.78
N VAL A 82 -7.56 -8.57 0.54
CA VAL A 82 -6.54 -8.49 1.58
C VAL A 82 -5.83 -7.18 1.38
N GLU A 83 -6.10 -6.21 2.23
CA GLU A 83 -5.49 -4.88 2.19
C GLU A 83 -4.21 -4.89 3.00
N ASN A 84 -3.19 -4.17 2.53
CA ASN A 84 -2.00 -3.85 3.29
C ASN A 84 -2.16 -2.44 3.89
N PRO A 85 -2.48 -2.32 5.19
CA PRO A 85 -2.65 -1.01 5.81
C PRO A 85 -1.35 -0.19 5.89
N GLU A 86 -0.20 -0.81 5.66
CA GLU A 86 1.12 -0.15 5.66
C GLU A 86 1.60 0.22 4.24
N GLY A 87 0.95 -0.26 3.18
CA GLY A 87 1.49 -0.20 1.81
C GLY A 87 0.73 0.72 0.87
N ALA A 88 0.58 2.01 1.15
CA ALA A 88 -0.01 3.01 0.23
C ALA A 88 -1.27 2.54 -0.57
N GLY A 89 -2.18 1.83 0.10
CA GLY A 89 -3.42 1.31 -0.51
C GLY A 89 -3.27 0.03 -1.34
N GLU A 90 -2.16 -0.68 -1.21
CA GLU A 90 -1.95 -2.01 -1.80
C GLU A 90 -3.01 -3.02 -1.31
N TYR A 91 -3.49 -3.85 -2.24
CA TYR A 91 -4.40 -4.94 -1.90
C TYR A 91 -4.22 -6.13 -2.85
N LEU A 92 -4.50 -7.32 -2.32
CA LEU A 92 -4.62 -8.56 -3.06
C LEU A 92 -6.10 -8.95 -3.16
N ARG A 93 -6.59 -9.19 -4.39
CA ARG A 93 -7.93 -9.74 -4.61
C ARG A 93 -7.87 -11.26 -4.68
N VAL A 94 -8.59 -11.94 -3.79
CA VAL A 94 -8.69 -13.40 -3.77
C VAL A 94 -10.03 -13.82 -4.37
N SER A 95 -9.97 -14.31 -5.61
CA SER A 95 -11.14 -14.74 -6.39
C SER A 95 -11.99 -15.79 -5.67
N PRO A 96 -13.30 -15.89 -5.99
CA PRO A 96 -14.13 -16.99 -5.53
C PRO A 96 -13.46 -18.34 -5.82
N ARG A 97 -13.59 -19.29 -4.89
CA ARG A 97 -13.06 -20.66 -5.02
C ARG A 97 -11.53 -20.75 -5.13
N ARG A 98 -10.79 -19.66 -4.94
CA ARG A 98 -9.32 -19.71 -4.90
C ARG A 98 -8.86 -20.40 -3.63
N VAL A 99 -8.07 -21.44 -3.79
CA VAL A 99 -7.46 -22.20 -2.70
C VAL A 99 -6.04 -21.70 -2.44
N GLY A 100 -5.71 -21.48 -1.17
CA GLY A 100 -4.36 -21.21 -0.70
C GLY A 100 -3.67 -20.03 -1.38
N ALA A 101 -4.36 -18.91 -1.58
CA ALA A 101 -3.73 -17.71 -2.13
C ALA A 101 -2.65 -17.21 -1.15
N PRO A 102 -1.37 -17.16 -1.54
CA PRO A 102 -0.32 -16.66 -0.65
C PRO A 102 -0.48 -15.16 -0.46
N VAL A 103 -0.38 -14.71 0.80
CA VAL A 103 -0.46 -13.30 1.17
C VAL A 103 0.94 -12.82 1.56
N PRO A 104 1.50 -11.84 0.84
CA PRO A 104 2.88 -11.37 1.04
C PRO A 104 2.94 -10.14 1.97
N PHE A 105 2.04 -10.03 2.95
CA PHE A 105 1.94 -8.85 3.82
C PHE A 105 2.11 -9.27 5.28
N GLU A 106 2.98 -8.56 5.99
CA GLU A 106 3.23 -8.72 7.43
C GLU A 106 2.03 -8.28 8.26
N PHE A 107 1.42 -7.14 7.90
CA PHE A 107 0.14 -6.71 8.45
C PHE A 107 -0.93 -6.66 7.35
N SER A 108 -2.03 -7.38 7.57
CA SER A 108 -3.13 -7.46 6.61
C SER A 108 -4.48 -7.18 7.25
N ARG A 109 -5.38 -6.61 6.47
CA ARG A 109 -6.82 -6.59 6.75
C ARG A 109 -7.56 -7.41 5.71
N VAL A 110 -8.20 -8.49 6.12
CA VAL A 110 -9.08 -9.27 5.24
C VAL A 110 -10.47 -8.66 5.27
N VAL A 111 -10.98 -8.26 4.10
CA VAL A 111 -12.27 -7.61 3.93
C VAL A 111 -13.21 -8.50 3.13
N LEU A 112 -14.40 -8.73 3.70
CA LEU A 112 -15.46 -9.51 3.09
C LEU A 112 -16.60 -8.59 2.65
N PRO A 113 -17.21 -8.84 1.49
CA PRO A 113 -18.37 -8.09 1.04
C PRO A 113 -19.58 -8.38 1.92
N THR A 114 -20.29 -7.33 2.31
CA THR A 114 -21.51 -7.39 3.13
C THR A 114 -22.64 -6.58 2.50
N ARG A 115 -23.85 -6.70 3.04
CA ARG A 115 -25.02 -5.91 2.57
C ARG A 115 -25.16 -4.57 3.28
N GLY A 116 -24.51 -4.38 4.43
CA GLY A 116 -24.54 -3.15 5.21
C GLY A 116 -23.51 -2.12 4.74
N GLU A 117 -23.58 -0.90 5.28
CA GLU A 117 -22.66 0.20 4.94
C GLU A 117 -21.21 -0.06 5.40
N LEU A 118 -21.02 -0.92 6.41
CA LEU A 118 -19.71 -1.30 6.93
C LEU A 118 -19.32 -2.70 6.45
N ALA A 119 -18.17 -2.79 5.79
CA ALA A 119 -17.57 -4.06 5.43
C ALA A 119 -17.10 -4.82 6.68
N VAL A 120 -17.28 -6.14 6.68
CA VAL A 120 -16.76 -7.00 7.75
C VAL A 120 -15.30 -7.31 7.48
N SER A 121 -14.45 -7.10 8.48
CA SER A 121 -13.03 -7.37 8.36
C SER A 121 -12.43 -7.96 9.63
N PHE A 122 -11.30 -8.64 9.46
CA PHE A 122 -10.41 -9.06 10.54
C PHE A 122 -8.96 -8.79 10.13
N GLN A 123 -8.08 -8.71 11.11
CA GLN A 123 -6.68 -8.40 10.95
C GLN A 123 -5.84 -9.67 11.07
N VAL A 124 -4.77 -9.74 10.28
CA VAL A 124 -3.80 -10.84 10.30
C VAL A 124 -2.41 -10.24 10.42
N PHE A 125 -1.64 -10.72 11.38
CA PHE A 125 -0.25 -10.36 11.63
C PHE A 125 0.61 -11.58 11.36
N ALA A 126 1.46 -11.51 10.34
CA ALA A 126 2.40 -12.55 9.95
C ALA A 126 3.81 -12.24 10.49
N PRO A 127 4.73 -13.22 10.50
CA PRO A 127 6.13 -12.98 10.84
C PRO A 127 6.80 -12.00 9.88
N ASP A 128 7.81 -11.28 10.38
CA ASP A 128 8.60 -10.34 9.58
C ASP A 128 9.28 -11.04 8.39
N HIS A 129 9.32 -10.35 7.24
CA HIS A 129 10.06 -10.81 6.08
C HIS A 129 11.57 -10.80 6.37
N VAL A 130 12.23 -11.91 6.05
CA VAL A 130 13.69 -12.01 6.15
C VAL A 130 14.29 -11.52 4.84
N TYR A 131 14.99 -10.38 4.91
CA TYR A 131 15.73 -9.84 3.78
C TYR A 131 17.18 -10.36 3.81
N LEU A 132 17.75 -10.56 2.61
CA LEU A 132 19.16 -10.88 2.49
C LEU A 132 20.02 -9.69 2.92
N ASP A 133 21.02 -9.94 3.77
CA ASP A 133 22.06 -8.97 4.07
C ASP A 133 22.99 -8.82 2.86
N PRO A 134 23.10 -7.62 2.26
CA PRO A 134 23.97 -7.38 1.12
C PRO A 134 25.44 -7.67 1.40
N ASP A 135 25.90 -7.44 2.64
CA ASP A 135 27.31 -7.59 3.03
C ASP A 135 27.66 -9.06 3.32
N ALA A 136 26.67 -9.88 3.66
CA ALA A 136 26.84 -11.31 3.92
C ALA A 136 27.05 -12.15 2.64
N MET A 137 26.80 -11.59 1.46
CA MET A 137 26.79 -12.36 0.21
C MET A 137 28.17 -12.74 -0.34
N GLY A 138 29.28 -12.21 0.20
CA GLY A 138 30.66 -12.71 0.01
C GLY A 138 31.10 -13.01 -1.44
N ALA A 139 30.36 -12.54 -2.45
CA ALA A 139 30.48 -13.03 -3.81
C ALA A 139 31.74 -12.45 -4.45
N PRO A 140 32.58 -13.27 -5.12
CA PRO A 140 33.74 -12.76 -5.84
C PRO A 140 33.30 -11.78 -6.93
N TRP A 141 33.94 -10.61 -6.95
CA TRP A 141 33.57 -9.48 -7.80
C TRP A 141 33.83 -9.82 -9.27
N GLY A 142 32.77 -10.17 -10.00
CA GLY A 142 32.72 -10.06 -11.45
C GLY A 142 32.69 -8.59 -11.91
N SER A 143 32.36 -8.33 -13.17
CA SER A 143 32.12 -6.96 -13.63
C SER A 143 31.06 -6.28 -12.75
N ARG A 144 31.33 -5.03 -12.35
CA ARG A 144 30.44 -4.26 -11.47
C ARG A 144 29.08 -4.09 -12.15
N THR A 145 28.01 -4.60 -11.53
CA THR A 145 26.63 -4.35 -11.97
C THR A 145 26.36 -2.85 -11.92
N VAL A 146 26.01 -2.26 -13.07
CA VAL A 146 25.61 -0.86 -13.17
C VAL A 146 24.13 -0.74 -12.75
N THR A 147 23.80 0.25 -11.93
CA THR A 147 22.42 0.50 -11.48
C THR A 147 21.53 0.91 -12.66
N ALA A 148 20.32 0.34 -12.77
CA ALA A 148 19.39 0.69 -13.85
C ALA A 148 18.99 2.18 -13.84
N TYR A 149 18.84 2.76 -12.64
CA TYR A 149 18.55 4.17 -12.42
C TYR A 149 19.53 4.74 -11.39
N SER A 150 20.36 5.70 -11.80
CA SER A 150 21.30 6.40 -10.90
C SER A 150 20.72 7.76 -10.51
N LEU A 151 19.84 7.75 -9.51
CA LEU A 151 19.29 8.95 -8.89
C LEU A 151 20.16 9.37 -7.69
N ASP A 152 20.38 10.67 -7.56
CA ASP A 152 21.06 11.29 -6.43
C ASP A 152 20.00 11.98 -5.58
N GLU A 153 19.75 11.43 -4.39
CA GLU A 153 18.71 11.90 -3.47
C GLU A 153 18.98 13.31 -2.93
N SER A 154 20.24 13.78 -3.00
CA SER A 154 20.63 15.12 -2.58
C SER A 154 20.35 16.21 -3.64
N ALA A 155 20.06 15.80 -4.88
CA ALA A 155 19.92 16.73 -5.99
C ALA A 155 18.50 17.33 -6.10
N THR A 156 18.42 18.58 -6.57
CA THR A 156 17.15 19.30 -6.75
C THR A 156 16.17 18.59 -7.68
N TYR A 157 16.64 17.87 -8.70
CA TYR A 157 15.75 17.09 -9.57
C TYR A 157 15.05 15.96 -8.80
N PHE A 158 15.71 15.37 -7.79
CA PHE A 158 15.10 14.34 -6.97
C PHE A 158 14.02 14.94 -6.07
N LEU A 159 14.26 16.12 -5.50
CA LEU A 159 13.21 16.86 -4.77
C LEU A 159 11.96 17.14 -5.64
N VAL A 160 12.15 17.49 -6.91
CA VAL A 160 11.04 17.65 -7.88
C VAL A 160 10.33 16.31 -8.14
N LEU A 161 11.07 15.21 -8.25
CA LEU A 161 10.50 13.87 -8.42
C LEU A 161 9.64 13.45 -7.21
N VAL A 162 10.12 13.72 -5.98
CA VAL A 162 9.35 13.46 -4.75
C VAL A 162 8.05 14.27 -4.74
N ALA A 163 8.11 15.56 -5.08
CA ALA A 163 6.91 16.42 -5.15
C ALA A 163 5.89 15.95 -6.20
N LEU A 164 6.34 15.37 -7.31
CA LEU A 164 5.45 14.75 -8.31
C LEU A 164 4.78 13.47 -7.78
N CYS A 165 5.51 12.66 -7.01
CA CYS A 165 5.02 11.39 -6.48
C CYS A 165 4.18 11.54 -5.20
N GLU A 166 4.33 12.66 -4.49
CA GLU A 166 3.74 12.92 -3.19
C GLU A 166 2.23 12.60 -3.08
N PRO A 167 1.34 12.99 -4.02
CA PRO A 167 -0.08 12.67 -3.88
C PRO A 167 -0.35 11.16 -3.84
N ARG A 168 0.34 10.38 -4.68
CA ARG A 168 0.15 8.93 -4.75
C ARG A 168 0.76 8.21 -3.54
N LEU A 169 1.86 8.73 -2.99
CA LEU A 169 2.47 8.22 -1.75
C LEU A 169 1.65 8.55 -0.49
N ARG A 170 0.68 9.47 -0.57
CA ARG A 170 -0.26 9.78 0.53
C ARG A 170 -1.67 9.26 0.27
N ASP A 171 -1.79 8.15 -0.46
CA ASP A 171 -3.05 7.49 -0.81
C ASP A 171 -4.03 8.32 -1.66
N GLN A 172 -3.58 9.42 -2.27
CA GLN A 172 -4.41 10.24 -3.16
C GLN A 172 -4.29 9.75 -4.61
N SER A 173 -4.44 8.45 -4.84
CA SER A 173 -4.22 7.79 -6.14
C SER A 173 -5.10 8.33 -7.28
N ARG A 174 -6.24 8.96 -6.94
CA ARG A 174 -7.16 9.59 -7.90
C ARG A 174 -6.81 11.04 -8.26
N VAL A 175 -5.82 11.64 -7.61
CA VAL A 175 -5.42 13.02 -7.88
C VAL A 175 -4.51 13.06 -9.11
N ALA A 176 -4.82 13.98 -10.01
CA ALA A 176 -4.00 14.24 -11.20
C ALA A 176 -2.56 14.60 -10.79
N VAL A 177 -1.58 14.22 -11.62
CA VAL A 177 -0.17 14.48 -11.32
C VAL A 177 0.06 15.99 -11.19
N PRO A 178 0.82 16.46 -10.16
CA PRO A 178 1.01 17.89 -9.93
C PRO A 178 1.54 18.64 -11.15
N THR A 179 0.95 19.81 -11.39
CA THR A 179 1.38 20.76 -12.42
C THR A 179 2.60 21.56 -11.96
N THR A 180 3.36 22.14 -12.90
CA THR A 180 4.52 22.98 -12.58
C THR A 180 4.21 24.07 -11.54
N PRO A 181 3.12 24.86 -11.65
CA PRO A 181 2.78 25.85 -10.62
C PRO A 181 2.51 25.23 -9.24
N GLN A 182 1.86 24.07 -9.18
CA GLN A 182 1.63 23.35 -7.93
C GLN A 182 2.94 22.88 -7.29
N ILE A 183 3.92 22.46 -8.09
CA ILE A 183 5.25 22.07 -7.58
C ILE A 183 6.02 23.31 -7.08
N VAL A 184 5.96 24.45 -7.80
CA VAL A 184 6.55 25.72 -7.31
C VAL A 184 5.97 26.09 -5.95
N GLU A 185 4.65 26.05 -5.82
CA GLU A 185 3.95 26.31 -4.56
C GLU A 185 4.43 25.36 -3.46
N ARG A 186 4.45 24.06 -3.77
CA ARG A 186 4.81 23.00 -2.84
C ARG A 186 6.23 23.12 -2.29
N LEU A 187 7.17 23.61 -3.09
CA LEU A 187 8.60 23.72 -2.76
C LEU A 187 9.03 25.11 -2.28
N ARG A 188 8.13 26.10 -2.21
CA ARG A 188 8.49 27.50 -1.86
C ARG A 188 9.17 27.64 -0.49
N GLY A 189 8.85 26.75 0.46
CA GLY A 189 9.39 26.78 1.84
C GLY A 189 10.63 25.90 2.07
N HIS A 190 11.25 25.37 1.03
CA HIS A 190 12.38 24.44 1.19
C HIS A 190 13.71 25.19 1.45
N VAL A 191 14.57 24.58 2.30
CA VAL A 191 15.75 25.22 2.91
C VAL A 191 16.93 25.39 1.94
N THR A 192 16.91 24.73 0.77
CA THR A 192 17.95 24.90 -0.26
C THR A 192 17.78 26.21 -1.04
N GLY A 193 18.16 27.32 -0.40
CA GLY A 193 18.91 28.45 -1.00
C GLY A 193 18.32 29.27 -2.14
N GLY A 194 17.14 28.98 -2.68
CA GLY A 194 16.56 29.81 -3.74
C GLY A 194 15.14 29.42 -4.15
N THR A 195 14.36 30.41 -4.55
CA THR A 195 13.00 30.22 -5.08
C THR A 195 13.07 29.44 -6.39
N LEU A 196 12.66 28.17 -6.39
CA LEU A 196 12.57 27.37 -7.61
C LEU A 196 11.54 27.99 -8.57
N THR A 197 12.02 28.43 -9.73
CA THR A 197 11.14 29.00 -10.76
C THR A 197 10.42 27.89 -11.54
N ALA A 198 9.27 28.22 -12.13
CA ALA A 198 8.56 27.30 -13.01
C ALA A 198 9.45 26.76 -14.15
N ARG A 199 10.36 27.60 -14.68
CA ARG A 199 11.32 27.20 -15.71
C ARG A 199 12.33 26.17 -15.21
N ALA A 200 12.87 26.37 -14.01
CA ALA A 200 13.80 25.42 -13.40
C ALA A 200 13.13 24.05 -13.15
N ILE A 201 11.89 24.06 -12.66
CA ILE A 201 11.12 22.82 -12.44
C ILE A 201 10.87 22.09 -13.76
N SER A 202 10.43 22.79 -14.81
CA SER A 202 10.28 22.18 -16.14
C SER A 202 11.59 21.57 -16.63
N SER A 203 12.72 22.26 -16.46
CA SER A 203 14.04 21.72 -16.83
C SER A 203 14.41 20.45 -16.04
N HIS A 204 14.09 20.38 -14.74
CA HIS A 204 14.32 19.18 -13.95
C HIS A 204 13.41 18.02 -14.35
N ILE A 205 12.17 18.29 -14.75
CA ILE A 205 11.26 17.27 -15.28
C ILE A 205 11.79 16.69 -16.60
N ASP A 206 12.30 17.53 -17.49
CA ASP A 206 12.89 17.07 -18.76
C ASP A 206 14.19 16.28 -18.51
N TYR A 207 15.05 16.73 -17.59
CA TYR A 207 16.25 15.99 -17.18
C TYR A 207 15.94 14.62 -16.57
N LEU A 208 14.91 14.54 -15.72
CA LEU A 208 14.42 13.28 -15.17
C LEU A 208 13.99 12.33 -16.29
N ALA A 209 13.18 12.82 -17.23
CA ALA A 209 12.67 12.01 -18.33
C ALA A 209 13.79 11.52 -19.25
N GLU A 210 14.68 12.39 -19.69
CA GLU A 210 15.63 12.09 -20.76
C GLU A 210 16.89 11.36 -20.24
N GLU A 211 17.47 11.86 -19.15
CA GLU A 211 18.79 11.42 -18.69
C GLU A 211 18.70 10.34 -17.61
N LYS A 212 17.77 10.51 -16.66
CA LYS A 212 17.70 9.64 -15.47
C LYS A 212 16.82 8.42 -15.67
N LEU A 213 15.62 8.62 -16.23
CA LEU A 213 14.60 7.59 -16.37
C LEU A 213 14.49 7.07 -17.81
N ARG A 214 15.04 7.79 -18.80
CA ARG A 214 15.08 7.45 -20.23
C ARG A 214 13.69 7.12 -20.80
N ILE A 215 12.72 7.92 -20.38
CA ILE A 215 11.31 7.85 -20.77
C ILE A 215 11.20 8.26 -22.24
N GLY A 216 10.52 7.43 -23.04
CA GLY A 216 10.40 7.59 -24.49
C GLY A 216 11.32 6.72 -25.35
N VAL A 217 12.29 5.99 -24.78
CA VAL A 217 13.06 4.97 -25.53
C VAL A 217 12.28 3.67 -25.68
N LEU A 218 11.41 3.32 -24.72
CA LEU A 218 10.54 2.14 -24.80
C LEU A 218 9.26 2.35 -25.62
N ASP A 219 8.82 3.59 -25.80
CA ASP A 219 7.48 3.95 -26.30
C ASP A 219 7.46 4.28 -27.82
N ALA A 220 8.56 4.01 -28.52
CA ALA A 220 8.67 4.20 -29.98
C ALA A 220 7.82 3.22 -30.81
N LEU A 221 6.96 2.41 -30.18
CA LEU A 221 6.15 1.39 -30.85
C LEU A 221 4.68 1.78 -31.07
N GLU A 222 4.11 2.82 -30.45
CA GLU A 222 2.68 3.14 -30.61
C GLU A 222 2.41 4.65 -30.82
N PRO A 223 1.93 5.09 -32.00
CA PRO A 223 1.60 6.49 -32.26
C PRO A 223 0.13 6.79 -31.91
N GLY A 224 -0.12 7.60 -30.87
CA GLY A 224 -1.51 7.91 -30.52
C GLY A 224 -1.80 8.91 -29.40
N LYS A 225 -1.44 10.19 -29.60
CA LYS A 225 -2.25 11.39 -29.23
C LYS A 225 -2.65 11.64 -27.75
N GLY A 226 -2.17 12.78 -27.18
CA GLY A 226 -3.13 13.71 -26.56
C GLY A 226 -2.92 14.35 -25.17
N ASP A 227 -1.72 14.45 -24.60
CA ASP A 227 -1.26 15.57 -23.74
C ASP A 227 0.19 15.28 -23.36
N ARG A 228 1.13 15.52 -24.29
CA ARG A 228 2.51 15.03 -24.21
C ARG A 228 3.24 15.38 -22.91
N ARG A 229 2.88 16.51 -22.27
CA ARG A 229 3.52 16.95 -21.03
C ARG A 229 2.88 16.34 -19.79
N ASN A 230 1.56 16.19 -19.76
CA ASN A 230 0.91 15.49 -18.66
C ASN A 230 1.22 13.99 -18.72
N GLY A 231 1.19 13.38 -19.91
CA GLY A 231 1.62 11.99 -20.13
C GLY A 231 3.06 11.74 -19.69
N LYS A 232 4.00 12.62 -20.06
CA LYS A 232 5.40 12.53 -19.60
C LYS A 232 5.50 12.52 -18.06
N ARG A 233 4.77 13.39 -17.35
CA ARG A 233 4.79 13.41 -15.87
C ARG A 233 4.16 12.15 -15.28
N GLU A 234 3.06 11.68 -15.87
CA GLU A 234 2.40 10.43 -15.45
C GLU A 234 3.31 9.21 -15.63
N GLU A 235 4.09 9.15 -16.71
CA GLU A 235 5.09 8.12 -16.96
C GLU A 235 6.25 8.21 -15.96
N ILE A 236 6.76 9.41 -15.67
CA ILE A 236 7.79 9.63 -14.64
C ILE A 236 7.32 9.06 -13.29
N VAL A 237 6.12 9.48 -12.85
CA VAL A 237 5.56 9.05 -11.57
C VAL A 237 5.26 7.56 -11.59
N GLY A 238 4.70 7.04 -12.68
CA GLY A 238 4.42 5.62 -12.85
C GLY A 238 5.66 4.75 -12.75
N LEU A 239 6.75 5.14 -13.42
CA LEU A 239 8.03 4.43 -13.38
C LEU A 239 8.68 4.51 -11.99
N ALA A 240 8.71 5.71 -11.41
CA ALA A 240 9.32 5.96 -10.11
C ALA A 240 8.65 5.15 -9.00
N LEU A 241 7.31 5.10 -8.98
CA LEU A 241 6.57 4.32 -8.00
C LEU A 241 6.63 2.82 -8.27
N ARG A 242 6.56 2.40 -9.54
CA ARG A 242 6.62 0.97 -9.92
C ARG A 242 7.91 0.29 -9.45
N PHE A 243 9.03 1.00 -9.50
CA PHE A 243 10.35 0.47 -9.12
C PHE A 243 10.83 0.97 -7.74
N GLY A 244 9.98 1.65 -6.96
CA GLY A 244 10.35 2.14 -5.64
C GLY A 244 11.51 3.14 -5.64
N LEU A 245 11.68 3.90 -6.73
CA LEU A 245 12.70 4.95 -6.85
C LEU A 245 12.39 6.13 -5.93
N VAL A 246 11.09 6.35 -5.64
CA VAL A 246 10.63 7.24 -4.59
C VAL A 246 9.71 6.48 -3.65
N ARG A 247 9.99 6.56 -2.35
CA ARG A 247 9.28 5.86 -1.27
C ARG A 247 8.80 6.87 -0.22
N GLU A 248 8.01 6.40 0.74
CA GLU A 248 7.41 7.25 1.76
C GLU A 248 8.45 7.99 2.62
N GLU A 249 9.61 7.38 2.91
CA GLU A 249 10.66 8.04 3.68
C GLU A 249 11.20 9.31 2.99
N HIS A 250 11.13 9.37 1.66
CA HIS A 250 11.58 10.54 0.90
C HIS A 250 10.62 11.72 1.03
N LEU A 251 9.38 11.52 1.53
CA LEU A 251 8.46 12.63 1.82
C LEU A 251 9.04 13.60 2.86
N GLY A 252 9.96 13.14 3.71
CA GLY A 252 10.70 14.00 4.65
C GLY A 252 11.60 15.04 3.98
N LEU A 253 11.92 14.87 2.68
CA LEU A 253 12.64 15.87 1.89
C LEU A 253 11.76 17.07 1.51
N LEU A 254 10.43 16.93 1.56
CA LEU A 254 9.54 18.03 1.24
C LEU A 254 9.27 18.89 2.47
N PRO A 255 9.03 20.21 2.32
CA PRO A 255 8.58 21.05 3.43
C PRO A 255 7.35 20.44 4.11
N SER A 256 7.26 20.51 5.44
CA SER A 256 6.06 20.08 6.15
C SER A 256 4.83 20.82 5.60
N LEU A 257 3.73 20.09 5.38
CA LEU A 257 2.45 20.74 5.10
C LEU A 257 2.13 21.58 6.34
N ALA A 258 1.99 22.90 6.19
CA ALA A 258 1.54 23.75 7.28
C ALA A 258 0.17 23.25 7.75
N GLY A 259 0.17 22.50 8.86
CA GLY A 259 -1.03 22.00 9.49
C GLY A 259 -1.87 23.17 9.96
N GLY A 260 -3.16 23.16 9.62
CA GLY A 260 -4.14 24.04 10.24
C GLY A 260 -4.02 23.93 11.75
N GLY A 261 -3.56 25.02 12.38
CA GLY A 261 -3.26 25.07 13.79
C GLY A 261 -4.44 24.60 14.63
N GLY A 262 -4.18 23.61 15.47
CA GLY A 262 -5.05 23.26 16.58
C GLY A 262 -5.30 24.51 17.42
N ARG A 263 -6.58 24.91 17.51
CA ARG A 263 -7.05 25.77 18.59
C ARG A 263 -7.00 24.95 19.87
N GLU A 264 -5.85 25.00 20.53
CA GLU A 264 -5.73 24.78 21.96
C GLU A 264 -6.59 25.84 22.66
N ARG A 265 -7.84 25.50 23.00
CA ARG A 265 -8.65 26.32 23.91
C ARG A 265 -8.13 26.06 25.33
N GLN A 266 -7.35 27.03 25.80
CA GLN A 266 -7.09 27.29 27.21
C GLN A 266 -8.37 27.10 28.06
N ARG A 267 -8.27 26.27 29.10
CA ARG A 267 -9.18 26.32 30.24
C ARG A 267 -8.67 27.40 31.20
N PRO A 268 -9.46 28.41 31.59
CA PRO A 268 -9.17 29.16 32.79
C PRO A 268 -9.64 28.36 34.02
N ARG A 269 -8.89 28.57 35.11
CA ARG A 269 -9.17 28.10 36.47
C ARG A 269 -10.43 28.73 37.03
#